data_AF-A0A1X0MXT1-F1
#
_entry.id   AF-A0A1X0MXT1-F1
#
_cell.length_a   1.000
_cell.length_b   1.000
_cell.length_c   1.000
_cell.angle_alpha   90.00
_cell.angle_beta   90.00
_cell.angle_gamma   90.00
#
_symmetry.space_group_name_H-M   'P 1'
#
loop_
_entity.id
_entity.type
_entity.pdbx_description
1 polymer ?
#
loop_
_entity_poly.entity_id
_entity_poly.type
_entity_poly.pdbx_seq_one_letter_code
_entity_poly.pdbx_strand_id
1 'polypeptide(L)'
;MNSIFWPKRKQHTLRVLQLDTPENFSAKLIGSLNQLVRQANLVRELERAGEKDSALVQTILVTIANDLARASGQLTDPASRDAMGLIAEGLMGSIWVKDTGAQLAALDEQELVSYVGPLSTWLGKSRETGFSAFFGTPNPGLQAVSDVVDHYHERSVANLARQLGAELRRLPACSYKIIDLIAIGGEADTFPKHFAYFMPEDQGIKYSPVKRTIVFANTYLSLFQQISREQQGIFGWTDDDLPADRDMARYLMSWFRGHDLGHSIVLPETDYRRLSGHDRWGSMVAQEAVADVFGFLLALSPDVADSLELEPDKMVRLYVLELFRYLRRGPAQFPDAGAAYAQLKMLEDAEVLTVIAPGRIRIDCAAFPAAMTRIARTLLNAVMSDNLETFERFLQTYGVHRARATDVLFGLSLCETSLFYEQSLLESE
;
A
#
# COMPACT_ATOMS: atom_id res chain seq x y z
N MET A 1 11.84 17.85 18.09
CA MET A 1 11.89 16.38 18.23
C MET A 1 11.89 15.77 16.84
N ASN A 2 13.03 15.22 16.42
CA ASN A 2 13.13 14.41 15.20
C ASN A 2 12.76 12.98 15.58
N SER A 3 11.45 12.70 15.61
CA SER A 3 10.93 11.34 15.80
C SER A 3 10.93 10.61 14.47
N ILE A 4 11.54 9.42 14.41
CA ILE A 4 11.41 8.50 13.26
C ILE A 4 10.00 7.91 13.16
N PHE A 5 9.24 7.96 14.25
CA PHE A 5 7.88 7.47 14.30
C PHE A 5 6.88 8.50 13.79
N TRP A 6 5.92 7.97 13.04
CA TRP A 6 4.75 8.68 12.59
C TRP A 6 3.45 7.96 13.00
N PRO A 7 2.39 8.67 13.44
CA PRO A 7 2.33 10.12 13.67
C PRO A 7 3.26 10.56 14.79
N LYS A 8 3.74 11.81 14.74
CA LYS A 8 4.64 12.35 15.78
C LYS A 8 3.92 12.36 17.14
N ARG A 9 4.47 11.59 18.09
CA ARG A 9 3.95 11.41 19.45
C ARG A 9 5.09 11.27 20.45
N LYS A 10 4.73 11.33 21.74
CA LYS A 10 5.67 11.12 22.85
C LYS A 10 5.97 9.64 23.09
N GLN A 11 5.01 8.77 22.79
CA GLN A 11 5.05 7.34 23.02
C GLN A 11 4.39 6.62 21.84
N HIS A 12 4.88 5.43 21.54
CA HIS A 12 4.34 4.50 20.57
C HIS A 12 4.31 3.11 21.17
N THR A 13 3.26 2.34 20.87
CA THR A 13 3.20 0.92 21.17
C THR A 13 3.76 0.16 19.98
N LEU A 14 4.74 -0.70 20.20
CA LEU A 14 5.28 -1.56 19.15
C LEU A 14 4.72 -2.96 19.29
N ARG A 15 4.24 -3.49 18.18
CA ARG A 15 3.88 -4.89 18.04
C ARG A 15 4.89 -5.56 17.14
N VAL A 16 5.35 -6.74 17.55
CA VAL A 16 6.42 -7.45 16.86
C VAL A 16 5.81 -8.33 15.77
N LEU A 17 6.40 -8.25 14.58
CA LEU A 17 6.21 -9.21 13.50
C LEU A 17 7.54 -9.93 13.30
N GLN A 18 7.55 -11.24 13.54
CA GLN A 18 8.67 -12.10 13.16
C GLN A 18 8.72 -12.22 11.64
N LEU A 19 9.86 -11.91 11.04
CA LEU A 19 10.13 -12.29 9.66
C LEU A 19 10.86 -13.64 9.67
N ASP A 20 10.20 -14.64 9.10
CA ASP A 20 10.70 -16.01 9.07
C ASP A 20 11.81 -16.19 8.04
N THR A 21 12.77 -17.07 8.36
CA THR A 21 13.80 -17.49 7.41
C THR A 21 13.24 -18.59 6.50
N PRO A 22 13.28 -18.46 5.17
CA PRO A 22 12.81 -19.51 4.27
C PRO A 22 13.62 -20.80 4.41
N GLU A 23 12.94 -21.92 4.61
CA GLU A 23 13.57 -23.25 4.78
C GLU A 23 14.29 -23.73 3.52
N ASN A 24 13.86 -23.26 2.34
CA ASN A 24 14.39 -23.66 1.04
C ASN A 24 15.65 -22.89 0.63
N PHE A 25 16.07 -21.88 1.38
CA PHE A 25 17.25 -21.08 1.04
C PHE A 25 18.53 -21.68 1.60
N SER A 26 19.58 -21.71 0.78
CA SER A 26 20.90 -22.18 1.22
C SER A 26 21.49 -21.23 2.26
N ALA A 27 22.29 -21.76 3.20
CA ALA A 27 23.00 -20.93 4.19
C ALA A 27 23.87 -19.83 3.55
N LYS A 28 24.40 -20.08 2.33
CA LYS A 28 25.16 -19.07 1.56
C LYS A 28 24.28 -17.93 1.07
N LEU A 29 23.07 -18.24 0.59
CA LEU A 29 22.10 -17.22 0.19
C LEU A 29 21.69 -16.41 1.41
N ILE A 30 21.30 -17.08 2.51
CA ILE A 30 20.95 -16.44 3.78
C ILE A 30 22.04 -15.47 4.26
N GLY A 31 23.30 -15.93 4.30
CA GLY A 31 24.43 -15.09 4.71
C GLY A 31 24.64 -13.89 3.77
N SER A 32 24.37 -14.03 2.47
CA SER A 32 24.46 -12.91 1.52
C SER A 32 23.33 -11.90 1.73
N LEU A 33 22.09 -12.35 1.96
CA LEU A 33 20.95 -11.47 2.23
C LEU A 33 21.13 -10.69 3.54
N ASN A 34 21.59 -11.36 4.61
CA ASN A 34 21.93 -10.72 5.88
C ASN A 34 22.94 -9.59 5.67
N GLN A 35 24.03 -9.88 4.94
CA GLN A 35 25.07 -8.90 4.67
C GLN A 35 24.55 -7.70 3.87
N LEU A 36 23.70 -7.93 2.87
CA LEU A 36 23.06 -6.87 2.08
C LEU A 36 22.19 -5.96 2.95
N VAL A 37 21.40 -6.52 3.87
CA VAL A 37 20.59 -5.72 4.83
C VAL A 37 21.48 -4.87 5.73
N ARG A 38 22.55 -5.45 6.31
CA ARG A 38 23.51 -4.73 7.17
C ARG A 38 24.19 -3.59 6.39
N GLN A 39 24.58 -3.83 5.15
CA GLN A 39 25.16 -2.80 4.29
C GLN A 39 24.16 -1.69 3.94
N ALA A 40 22.91 -2.03 3.64
CA ALA A 40 21.87 -1.05 3.36
C ALA A 40 21.59 -0.13 4.56
N ASN A 41 21.55 -0.71 5.78
CA ASN A 41 21.47 0.05 7.02
C ASN A 41 22.66 1.01 7.18
N LEU A 42 23.88 0.55 6.93
CA LEU A 42 25.08 1.36 7.03
C LEU A 42 25.08 2.53 6.03
N VAL A 43 24.72 2.28 4.76
CA VAL A 43 24.59 3.35 3.76
C VAL A 43 23.54 4.36 4.22
N ARG A 44 22.40 3.90 4.74
CA ARG A 44 21.34 4.81 5.19
C ARG A 44 21.76 5.70 6.36
N GLU A 45 22.51 5.16 7.32
CA GLU A 45 23.04 5.94 8.44
C GLU A 45 24.06 6.99 7.96
N LEU A 46 24.92 6.65 7.00
CA LEU A 46 25.84 7.61 6.37
C LEU A 46 25.09 8.70 5.60
N GLU A 47 24.01 8.36 4.89
CA GLU A 47 23.15 9.36 4.24
C GLU A 47 22.56 10.35 5.26
N ARG A 48 22.08 9.86 6.41
CA ARG A 48 21.52 10.70 7.50
C ARG A 48 22.58 11.58 8.14
N ALA A 49 23.84 11.14 8.19
CA ALA A 49 24.97 11.92 8.64
C ALA A 49 25.46 12.97 7.62
N GLY A 50 24.91 12.98 6.40
CA GLY A 50 25.32 13.88 5.33
C GLY A 50 26.53 13.39 4.53
N GLU A 51 26.90 12.12 4.65
CA GLU A 51 28.07 11.50 4.02
C GLU A 51 27.73 10.66 2.77
N LYS A 52 26.57 10.91 2.15
CA LYS A 52 26.04 10.13 1.02
C LYS A 52 27.03 10.01 -0.16
N ASP A 53 27.85 11.05 -0.40
CA ASP A 53 28.78 11.12 -1.53
C ASP A 53 30.22 10.74 -1.12
N SER A 54 30.40 10.14 0.06
CA SER A 54 31.72 9.77 0.57
C SER A 54 32.34 8.60 -0.19
N ALA A 55 33.68 8.53 -0.21
CA ALA A 55 34.41 7.39 -0.76
C ALA A 55 34.07 6.07 -0.02
N LEU A 56 33.69 6.16 1.26
CA LEU A 56 33.23 5.02 2.03
C LEU A 56 31.91 4.46 1.49
N VAL A 57 30.91 5.32 1.23
CA VAL A 57 29.64 4.89 0.61
C VAL A 57 29.91 4.23 -0.74
N GLN A 58 30.73 4.83 -1.60
CA GLN A 58 31.07 4.23 -2.89
C GLN A 58 31.72 2.83 -2.72
N THR A 59 32.61 2.66 -1.74
CA THR A 59 33.21 1.35 -1.44
C THR A 59 32.17 0.32 -0.99
N ILE A 60 31.21 0.74 -0.17
CA ILE A 60 30.11 -0.11 0.29
C ILE A 60 29.22 -0.51 -0.89
N LEU A 61 28.89 0.41 -1.80
CA LEU A 61 28.08 0.12 -3.00
C LEU A 61 28.74 -0.94 -3.90
N VAL A 62 30.06 -0.88 -4.09
CA VAL A 62 30.80 -1.95 -4.81
C VAL A 62 30.67 -3.29 -4.10
N THR A 63 30.73 -3.29 -2.76
CA THR A 63 30.58 -4.52 -1.98
C THR A 63 29.16 -5.07 -2.09
N ILE A 64 28.13 -4.22 -2.02
CA ILE A 64 26.73 -4.59 -2.25
C ILE A 64 26.57 -5.24 -3.64
N ALA A 65 27.13 -4.64 -4.68
CA ALA A 65 27.05 -5.19 -6.05
C ALA A 65 27.68 -6.58 -6.15
N ASN A 66 28.83 -6.81 -5.51
CA ASN A 66 29.45 -8.13 -5.44
C ASN A 66 28.60 -9.13 -4.64
N ASP A 67 27.95 -8.69 -3.58
CA ASP A 67 27.13 -9.54 -2.71
C ASP A 67 25.82 -9.95 -3.38
N LEU A 68 25.23 -9.05 -4.18
CA LEU A 68 24.14 -9.35 -5.10
C LEU A 68 24.54 -10.40 -6.13
N ALA A 69 25.74 -10.30 -6.72
CA ALA A 69 26.23 -11.31 -7.66
C ALA A 69 26.43 -12.68 -7.00
N ARG A 70 26.96 -12.70 -5.76
CA ARG A 70 27.12 -13.93 -4.97
C ARG A 70 25.77 -14.57 -4.63
N ALA A 71 24.80 -13.76 -4.20
CA ALA A 71 23.44 -14.20 -3.91
C ALA A 71 22.74 -14.74 -5.16
N SER A 72 22.84 -14.03 -6.29
CA SER A 72 22.30 -14.45 -7.59
C SER A 72 22.82 -15.83 -8.02
N GLY A 73 24.10 -16.12 -7.77
CA GLY A 73 24.68 -17.44 -8.04
C GLY A 73 24.13 -18.60 -7.19
N GLN A 74 23.31 -18.32 -6.17
CA GLN A 74 22.62 -19.33 -5.36
C GLN A 74 21.17 -19.58 -5.80
N LEU A 75 20.61 -18.70 -6.65
CA LEU A 75 19.24 -18.80 -7.13
C LEU A 75 19.18 -19.65 -8.39
N THR A 76 18.04 -20.26 -8.62
CA THR A 76 17.74 -21.09 -9.79
C THR A 76 16.80 -20.40 -10.78
N ASP A 77 15.87 -19.58 -10.28
CA ASP A 77 14.93 -18.83 -11.10
C ASP A 77 15.62 -17.71 -11.90
N PRO A 78 15.53 -17.70 -13.24
CA PRO A 78 16.17 -16.69 -14.07
C PRO A 78 15.74 -15.26 -13.74
N ALA A 79 14.45 -15.02 -13.50
CA ALA A 79 13.96 -13.67 -13.20
C ALA A 79 14.50 -13.15 -11.85
N SER A 80 14.56 -14.01 -10.83
CA SER A 80 15.16 -13.67 -9.54
C SER A 80 16.67 -13.36 -9.66
N ARG A 81 17.39 -14.11 -10.51
CA ARG A 81 18.82 -13.87 -10.79
C ARG A 81 19.05 -12.56 -11.54
N ASP A 82 18.24 -12.32 -12.56
CA ASP A 82 18.30 -11.12 -13.41
C ASP A 82 17.98 -9.88 -12.59
N ALA A 83 17.00 -9.95 -11.66
CA ALA A 83 16.70 -8.87 -10.73
C ALA A 83 17.94 -8.41 -9.96
N MET A 84 18.68 -9.35 -9.35
CA MET A 84 19.90 -9.02 -8.60
C MET A 84 21.01 -8.45 -9.48
N GLY A 85 21.17 -8.98 -10.70
CA GLY A 85 22.12 -8.46 -11.68
C GLY A 85 21.80 -7.01 -12.07
N LEU A 86 20.55 -6.74 -12.43
CA LEU A 86 20.05 -5.42 -12.78
C LEU A 86 20.22 -4.43 -11.61
N ILE A 87 19.95 -4.85 -10.38
CA ILE A 87 20.17 -4.01 -9.19
C ILE A 87 21.67 -3.70 -9.04
N ALA A 88 22.55 -4.70 -9.14
CA ALA A 88 24.00 -4.50 -9.02
C ALA A 88 24.53 -3.54 -10.09
N GLU A 89 24.09 -3.68 -11.34
CA GLU A 89 24.42 -2.78 -12.44
C GLU A 89 23.91 -1.35 -12.18
N GLY A 90 22.67 -1.23 -11.70
CA GLY A 90 22.05 0.04 -11.36
C GLY A 90 22.78 0.80 -10.25
N LEU A 91 23.33 0.09 -9.26
CA LEU A 91 24.13 0.68 -8.18
C LEU A 91 25.50 1.17 -8.67
N MET A 92 26.05 0.55 -9.71
CA MET A 92 27.37 0.86 -10.26
C MET A 92 27.34 1.91 -11.39
N GLY A 93 26.16 2.20 -11.97
CA GLY A 93 26.00 3.09 -13.12
C GLY A 93 25.17 4.34 -12.85
N SER A 94 25.64 5.53 -13.24
CA SER A 94 24.90 6.80 -13.06
C SER A 94 23.80 7.07 -14.11
N ILE A 95 23.78 6.35 -15.23
CA ILE A 95 22.89 6.61 -16.38
C ILE A 95 21.80 5.53 -16.54
N TRP A 96 22.03 4.32 -16.03
CA TRP A 96 21.18 3.14 -16.25
C TRP A 96 19.94 3.06 -15.36
N VAL A 97 19.91 3.83 -14.26
CA VAL A 97 18.88 3.73 -13.21
C VAL A 97 17.44 3.81 -13.75
N LYS A 98 17.18 4.65 -14.77
CA LYS A 98 15.83 4.78 -15.35
C LYS A 98 15.39 3.54 -16.13
N ASP A 99 16.28 2.97 -16.93
CA ASP A 99 15.97 1.79 -17.75
C ASP A 99 15.97 0.52 -16.89
N THR A 100 16.80 0.47 -15.86
CA THR A 100 16.81 -0.62 -14.86
C THR A 100 15.49 -0.69 -14.10
N GLY A 101 14.91 0.44 -13.70
CA GLY A 101 13.64 0.46 -12.96
C GLY A 101 12.48 -0.16 -13.74
N ALA A 102 12.36 0.16 -15.04
CA ALA A 102 11.33 -0.43 -15.90
C ALA A 102 11.58 -1.92 -16.18
N GLN A 103 12.84 -2.33 -16.35
CA GLN A 103 13.21 -3.75 -16.51
C GLN A 103 12.90 -4.55 -15.26
N LEU A 104 13.27 -4.06 -14.07
CA LEU A 104 12.91 -4.66 -12.80
C LEU A 104 11.39 -4.76 -12.67
N ALA A 105 10.65 -3.70 -13.03
CA ALA A 105 9.19 -3.71 -12.99
C ALA A 105 8.54 -4.76 -13.92
N ALA A 106 9.24 -5.21 -14.95
CA ALA A 106 8.76 -6.21 -15.91
C ALA A 106 9.02 -7.66 -15.48
N LEU A 107 9.84 -7.89 -14.44
CA LEU A 107 10.20 -9.24 -13.99
C LEU A 107 9.04 -9.91 -13.24
N ASP A 108 9.03 -11.24 -13.33
CA ASP A 108 8.12 -12.12 -12.58
C ASP A 108 8.93 -13.19 -11.83
N GLU A 109 9.58 -12.77 -10.75
CA GLU A 109 10.47 -13.59 -9.93
C GLU A 109 9.70 -14.72 -9.23
N GLN A 110 10.12 -15.98 -9.37
CA GLN A 110 9.43 -17.14 -8.76
C GLN A 110 10.11 -17.67 -7.50
N GLU A 111 11.32 -17.22 -7.19
CA GLU A 111 12.11 -17.69 -6.05
C GLU A 111 12.34 -16.59 -5.02
N LEU A 112 12.79 -15.41 -5.46
CA LEU A 112 13.13 -14.30 -4.58
C LEU A 112 12.90 -12.94 -5.26
N VAL A 113 11.97 -12.16 -4.74
CA VAL A 113 11.81 -10.76 -5.11
C VAL A 113 12.77 -9.94 -4.26
N SER A 114 13.59 -9.12 -4.93
CA SER A 114 14.65 -8.34 -4.28
C SER A 114 14.60 -6.88 -4.71
N TYR A 115 15.00 -6.01 -3.79
CA TYR A 115 15.37 -4.64 -4.13
C TYR A 115 16.49 -4.15 -3.20
N VAL A 116 17.49 -3.46 -3.76
CA VAL A 116 18.52 -2.73 -3.01
C VAL A 116 18.78 -1.40 -3.72
N GLY A 117 18.62 -0.28 -3.03
CA GLY A 117 18.78 1.05 -3.63
C GLY A 117 17.85 2.11 -3.02
N PRO A 118 17.74 3.29 -3.65
CA PRO A 118 16.92 4.38 -3.13
C PRO A 118 15.41 4.12 -3.24
N LEU A 119 14.67 4.17 -2.12
CA LEU A 119 13.19 4.15 -2.09
C LEU A 119 12.62 5.37 -1.37
N SER A 120 11.44 5.82 -1.82
CA SER A 120 10.61 6.77 -1.10
C SER A 120 9.72 6.05 -0.10
N THR A 121 9.67 6.57 1.13
CA THR A 121 8.92 5.98 2.25
C THR A 121 8.19 7.03 3.09
N TRP A 122 8.24 8.32 2.71
CA TRP A 122 7.86 9.44 3.60
C TRP A 122 6.61 10.24 3.20
N LEU A 123 6.08 10.92 4.22
CA LEU A 123 4.95 11.86 4.29
C LEU A 123 4.63 12.64 3.01
N GLY A 124 3.35 12.66 2.66
CA GLY A 124 2.82 13.55 1.61
C GLY A 124 3.38 13.32 0.21
N LYS A 125 3.85 12.10 -0.10
CA LYS A 125 4.57 11.76 -1.35
C LYS A 125 5.81 12.63 -1.54
N SER A 126 6.66 12.71 -0.49
CA SER A 126 8.00 13.31 -0.60
C SER A 126 8.74 12.72 -1.79
N ARG A 127 9.52 13.56 -2.48
CA ARG A 127 10.40 13.10 -3.57
C ARG A 127 11.74 12.59 -3.06
N GLU A 128 11.98 12.73 -1.76
CA GLU A 128 13.20 12.25 -1.13
C GLU A 128 13.17 10.72 -1.05
N THR A 129 14.23 10.11 -1.56
CA THR A 129 14.49 8.69 -1.43
C THR A 129 15.59 8.48 -0.40
N GLY A 130 15.61 7.30 0.22
CA GLY A 130 16.70 6.85 1.08
C GLY A 130 17.12 5.43 0.71
N PHE A 131 18.39 5.12 0.92
CA PHE A 131 18.92 3.80 0.62
C PHE A 131 18.19 2.73 1.43
N SER A 132 17.76 1.67 0.75
CA SER A 132 16.88 0.63 1.27
C SER A 132 17.29 -0.73 0.75
N ALA A 133 16.89 -1.77 1.48
CA ALA A 133 16.88 -3.14 0.98
C ALA A 133 15.60 -3.84 1.42
N PHE A 134 15.04 -4.69 0.56
CA PHE A 134 14.04 -5.67 0.98
C PHE A 134 14.16 -6.95 0.16
N PHE A 135 13.76 -8.05 0.79
CA PHE A 135 13.78 -9.39 0.23
C PHE A 135 12.51 -10.12 0.66
N GLY A 136 11.89 -10.83 -0.26
CA GLY A 136 10.73 -11.66 0.06
C GLY A 136 10.49 -12.78 -0.94
N THR A 137 9.85 -13.85 -0.46
CA THR A 137 9.51 -15.01 -1.27
C THR A 137 8.13 -14.82 -1.90
N PRO A 138 7.95 -15.10 -3.19
CA PRO A 138 6.63 -15.05 -3.83
C PRO A 138 5.60 -15.90 -3.08
N ASN A 139 4.39 -15.39 -2.92
CA ASN A 139 3.27 -16.11 -2.30
C ASN A 139 2.25 -16.50 -3.38
N PRO A 140 2.37 -17.69 -4.01
CA PRO A 140 1.50 -18.08 -5.12
C PRO A 140 0.04 -18.27 -4.70
N GLY A 141 -0.21 -18.66 -3.45
CA GLY A 141 -1.57 -18.83 -2.93
C GLY A 141 -2.34 -17.51 -2.86
N LEU A 142 -1.68 -16.45 -2.38
CA LEU A 142 -2.26 -15.11 -2.36
C LEU A 142 -2.19 -14.42 -3.72
N GLN A 143 -1.19 -14.73 -4.55
CA GLN A 143 -1.16 -14.30 -5.96
C GLN A 143 -2.41 -14.78 -6.70
N ALA A 144 -2.82 -16.04 -6.52
CA ALA A 144 -4.04 -16.57 -7.11
C ALA A 144 -5.31 -15.81 -6.70
N VAL A 145 -5.34 -15.23 -5.49
CA VAL A 145 -6.46 -14.35 -5.07
C VAL A 145 -6.50 -13.08 -5.91
N SER A 146 -5.36 -12.43 -6.11
CA SER A 146 -5.23 -11.26 -7.00
C SER A 146 -5.62 -11.61 -8.44
N ASP A 147 -5.19 -12.77 -8.92
CA ASP A 147 -5.44 -13.22 -10.29
C ASP A 147 -6.94 -13.42 -10.57
N VAL A 148 -7.73 -13.82 -9.56
CA VAL A 148 -9.20 -13.88 -9.66
C VAL A 148 -9.80 -12.48 -9.86
N VAL A 149 -9.32 -11.48 -9.12
CA VAL A 149 -9.77 -10.09 -9.30
C VAL A 149 -9.44 -9.59 -10.70
N ASP A 150 -8.24 -9.88 -11.20
CA ASP A 150 -7.81 -9.53 -12.56
C ASP A 150 -8.64 -10.23 -13.63
N HIS A 151 -8.90 -11.53 -13.46
CA HIS A 151 -9.70 -12.33 -14.37
C HIS A 151 -11.10 -11.74 -14.57
N TYR A 152 -11.75 -11.30 -13.50
CA TYR A 152 -13.09 -10.71 -13.55
C TYR A 152 -13.11 -9.19 -13.70
N HIS A 153 -11.95 -8.52 -13.82
CA HIS A 153 -11.87 -7.07 -13.83
C HIS A 153 -12.73 -6.44 -14.93
N GLU A 154 -12.65 -6.95 -16.17
CA GLU A 154 -13.43 -6.42 -17.30
C GLU A 154 -14.93 -6.46 -17.04
N ARG A 155 -15.42 -7.63 -16.62
CA ARG A 155 -16.85 -7.84 -16.34
C ARG A 155 -17.31 -7.04 -15.14
N SER A 156 -16.48 -6.94 -14.10
CA SER A 156 -16.77 -6.16 -12.90
C SER A 156 -16.88 -4.67 -13.22
N VAL A 157 -16.00 -4.12 -14.07
CA VAL A 157 -16.09 -2.73 -14.54
C VAL A 157 -17.33 -2.51 -15.41
N ALA A 158 -17.67 -3.46 -16.30
CA ALA A 158 -18.90 -3.36 -17.09
C ALA A 158 -20.16 -3.37 -16.21
N ASN A 159 -20.16 -4.17 -15.14
CA ASN A 159 -21.24 -4.17 -14.15
C ASN A 159 -21.32 -2.84 -13.40
N LEU A 160 -20.18 -2.34 -12.93
CA LEU A 160 -20.08 -1.05 -12.24
C LEU A 160 -20.56 0.10 -13.13
N ALA A 161 -20.13 0.14 -14.39
CA ALA A 161 -20.57 1.12 -15.39
C ALA A 161 -22.10 1.14 -15.53
N ARG A 162 -22.75 -0.04 -15.63
CA ARG A 162 -24.22 -0.16 -15.68
C ARG A 162 -24.88 0.32 -14.38
N GLN A 163 -24.33 -0.04 -13.23
CA GLN A 163 -24.87 0.38 -11.92
C GLN A 163 -24.76 1.90 -11.72
N LEU A 164 -23.65 2.51 -12.16
CA LEU A 164 -23.42 3.94 -12.03
C LEU A 164 -24.10 4.76 -13.12
N GLY A 165 -24.46 4.14 -14.24
CA GLY A 165 -25.05 4.82 -15.41
C GLY A 165 -24.03 5.69 -16.15
N ALA A 166 -22.77 5.24 -16.22
CA ALA A 166 -21.66 5.99 -16.79
C ALA A 166 -20.77 5.12 -17.70
N GLU A 167 -20.15 5.71 -18.73
CA GLU A 167 -19.16 5.04 -19.57
C GLU A 167 -17.82 4.99 -18.84
N LEU A 168 -17.51 3.86 -18.19
CA LEU A 168 -16.21 3.65 -17.56
C LEU A 168 -15.21 3.05 -18.56
N ARG A 169 -13.99 3.60 -18.57
CA ARG A 169 -12.85 3.10 -19.33
C ARG A 169 -11.82 2.50 -18.38
N ARG A 170 -11.10 1.50 -18.86
CA ARG A 170 -9.95 0.92 -18.17
C ARG A 170 -8.68 1.38 -18.86
N LEU A 171 -7.82 2.05 -18.11
CA LEU A 171 -6.43 2.29 -18.50
C LEU A 171 -5.62 1.02 -18.22
N PRO A 172 -4.42 0.89 -18.81
CA PRO A 172 -3.52 -0.21 -18.46
C PRO A 172 -3.23 -0.21 -16.95
N ALA A 173 -3.54 -1.32 -16.28
CA ALA A 173 -3.18 -1.55 -14.90
C ALA A 173 -1.70 -1.97 -14.79
N CYS A 174 -1.13 -1.85 -13.60
CA CYS A 174 0.22 -2.32 -13.32
C CYS A 174 0.24 -3.83 -13.03
N SER A 175 1.41 -4.47 -13.23
CA SER A 175 1.62 -5.83 -12.76
C SER A 175 1.61 -5.87 -11.23
N TYR A 176 1.31 -7.03 -10.66
CA TYR A 176 1.09 -7.17 -9.22
C TYR A 176 1.82 -8.38 -8.70
N LYS A 177 2.65 -8.20 -7.66
CA LYS A 177 3.45 -9.27 -7.07
C LYS A 177 3.25 -9.32 -5.57
N ILE A 178 2.72 -10.45 -5.09
CA ILE A 178 2.54 -10.68 -3.66
C ILE A 178 3.69 -11.54 -3.14
N ILE A 179 4.31 -11.09 -2.05
CA ILE A 179 5.43 -11.77 -1.41
C ILE A 179 5.23 -11.82 0.10
N ASP A 180 5.87 -12.79 0.74
CA ASP A 180 6.14 -12.76 2.17
C ASP A 180 7.50 -12.13 2.40
N LEU A 181 7.53 -11.04 3.16
CA LEU A 181 8.75 -10.32 3.48
C LEU A 181 9.60 -11.15 4.44
N ILE A 182 10.87 -11.36 4.11
CA ILE A 182 11.80 -12.15 4.94
C ILE A 182 12.89 -11.27 5.57
N ALA A 183 13.28 -10.20 4.89
CA ALA A 183 14.28 -9.25 5.36
C ALA A 183 14.05 -7.86 4.77
N ILE A 184 14.40 -6.84 5.55
CA ILE A 184 14.26 -5.43 5.17
C ILE A 184 15.27 -4.56 5.92
N GLY A 185 15.75 -3.49 5.28
CA GLY A 185 16.73 -2.59 5.88
C GLY A 185 16.74 -1.22 5.22
N GLY A 186 17.50 -0.31 5.83
CA GLY A 186 17.66 1.07 5.43
C GLY A 186 16.38 1.86 5.63
N GLU A 187 16.01 2.64 4.62
CA GLU A 187 14.85 3.51 4.65
C GLU A 187 13.52 2.73 4.61
N ALA A 188 13.48 1.56 3.97
CA ALA A 188 12.30 0.70 3.94
C ALA A 188 11.91 0.10 5.31
N ASP A 189 12.85 0.02 6.25
CA ASP A 189 12.63 -0.48 7.62
C ASP A 189 12.23 0.64 8.61
N THR A 190 11.88 1.83 8.14
CA THR A 190 11.47 2.94 9.02
C THR A 190 9.98 2.89 9.39
N PHE A 191 9.49 3.92 10.10
CA PHE A 191 8.13 3.99 10.58
C PHE A 191 7.35 5.10 9.86
N PRO A 192 6.08 4.84 9.46
CA PRO A 192 5.33 3.61 9.67
C PRO A 192 5.75 2.50 8.68
N LYS A 193 5.49 1.24 9.03
CA LYS A 193 5.74 0.12 8.11
C LYS A 193 4.84 0.22 6.89
N HIS A 194 5.46 0.23 5.71
CA HIS A 194 4.78 0.06 4.43
C HIS A 194 4.61 -1.42 4.16
N PHE A 195 3.46 -1.77 3.60
CA PHE A 195 3.18 -3.14 3.17
C PHE A 195 3.13 -3.26 1.65
N ALA A 196 3.37 -2.17 0.91
CA ALA A 196 3.43 -2.19 -0.53
C ALA A 196 4.38 -1.12 -1.07
N TYR A 197 4.95 -1.38 -2.26
CA TYR A 197 5.76 -0.44 -3.03
C TYR A 197 5.29 -0.39 -4.48
N PHE A 198 5.21 0.82 -5.04
CA PHE A 198 4.79 1.12 -6.41
C PHE A 198 6.04 1.39 -7.26
N MET A 199 6.52 0.37 -7.96
CA MET A 199 7.77 0.41 -8.69
C MET A 199 7.54 0.75 -10.18
N PRO A 200 8.38 1.58 -10.81
CA PRO A 200 9.57 2.23 -10.26
C PRO A 200 9.30 3.65 -9.70
N GLU A 201 8.04 4.01 -9.44
CA GLU A 201 7.70 5.35 -8.96
C GLU A 201 8.34 5.66 -7.60
N ASP A 202 8.31 4.69 -6.68
CA ASP A 202 8.96 4.80 -5.37
C ASP A 202 10.49 4.77 -5.44
N GLN A 203 11.07 4.35 -6.58
CA GLN A 203 12.50 4.50 -6.88
C GLN A 203 12.83 5.92 -7.36
N GLY A 204 11.85 6.82 -7.44
CA GLY A 204 11.98 8.18 -7.97
C GLY A 204 11.79 8.28 -9.49
N ILE A 205 11.44 7.19 -10.18
CA ILE A 205 11.28 7.15 -11.64
C ILE A 205 9.81 7.34 -12.00
N LYS A 206 9.45 8.59 -12.28
CA LYS A 206 8.07 8.95 -12.65
C LYS A 206 7.77 8.61 -14.11
N TYR A 207 6.50 8.27 -14.37
CA TYR A 207 5.95 8.04 -15.71
C TYR A 207 6.56 6.87 -16.49
N SER A 208 7.10 5.86 -15.80
CA SER A 208 7.48 4.61 -16.46
C SER A 208 6.27 3.98 -17.16
N PRO A 209 6.42 3.50 -18.42
CA PRO A 209 5.35 2.79 -19.12
C PRO A 209 5.13 1.38 -18.54
N VAL A 210 6.13 0.83 -17.84
CA VAL A 210 6.05 -0.45 -17.14
C VAL A 210 6.09 -0.18 -15.65
N LYS A 211 5.07 -0.66 -14.93
CA LYS A 211 4.90 -0.47 -13.49
C LYS A 211 4.53 -1.79 -12.85
N ARG A 212 4.95 -1.98 -11.61
CA ARG A 212 4.53 -3.08 -10.75
C ARG A 212 4.25 -2.62 -9.33
N THR A 213 3.22 -3.20 -8.71
CA THR A 213 2.99 -3.10 -7.27
C THR A 213 3.52 -4.36 -6.60
N ILE A 214 4.40 -4.21 -5.62
CA ILE A 214 4.90 -5.31 -4.77
C ILE A 214 4.20 -5.21 -3.42
N VAL A 215 3.62 -6.30 -2.93
CA VAL A 215 2.88 -6.35 -1.66
C VAL A 215 3.52 -7.34 -0.69
N PHE A 216 3.79 -6.88 0.52
CA PHE A 216 4.28 -7.67 1.64
C PHE A 216 3.09 -8.24 2.42
N ALA A 217 2.64 -9.44 2.05
CA ALA A 217 1.42 -10.05 2.57
C ALA A 217 1.46 -10.23 4.10
N ASN A 218 2.54 -10.81 4.63
CA ASN A 218 2.74 -10.98 6.07
C ASN A 218 2.73 -9.65 6.86
N THR A 219 3.33 -8.60 6.29
CA THR A 219 3.30 -7.25 6.88
C THR A 219 1.88 -6.71 6.89
N TYR A 220 1.17 -6.82 5.77
CA TYR A 220 -0.20 -6.30 5.67
C TYR A 220 -1.16 -7.04 6.60
N LEU A 221 -1.08 -8.38 6.62
CA LEU A 221 -1.86 -9.21 7.53
C LEU A 221 -1.60 -8.82 9.00
N SER A 222 -0.33 -8.59 9.36
CA SER A 222 0.02 -8.18 10.72
C SER A 222 -0.46 -6.77 11.07
N LEU A 223 -0.42 -5.82 10.12
CA LEU A 223 -1.00 -4.49 10.31
C LEU A 223 -2.49 -4.61 10.61
N PHE A 224 -3.19 -5.50 9.90
CA PHE A 224 -4.60 -5.71 10.15
C PHE A 224 -4.83 -6.38 11.51
N GLN A 225 -4.22 -7.53 11.76
CA GLN A 225 -4.47 -8.33 12.96
C GLN A 225 -4.04 -7.62 14.25
N GLN A 226 -2.92 -6.90 14.22
CA GLN A 226 -2.32 -6.30 15.42
C GLN A 226 -2.68 -4.82 15.60
N ILE A 227 -3.36 -4.18 14.63
CA ILE A 227 -3.73 -2.76 14.71
C ILE A 227 -5.19 -2.52 14.29
N SER A 228 -5.60 -2.96 13.10
CA SER A 228 -6.98 -2.75 12.63
C SER A 228 -7.99 -3.49 13.49
N ARG A 229 -7.77 -4.78 13.75
CA ARG A 229 -8.68 -5.64 14.51
C ARG A 229 -8.83 -5.24 15.97
N GLU A 230 -7.79 -4.67 16.60
CA GLU A 230 -7.89 -4.15 17.98
C GLU A 230 -9.01 -3.09 18.14
N GLN A 231 -9.46 -2.50 17.02
CA GLN A 231 -10.51 -1.49 16.98
C GLN A 231 -11.93 -2.05 16.90
N GLN A 232 -12.12 -3.37 16.78
CA GLN A 232 -13.44 -3.99 16.60
C GLN A 232 -14.44 -3.63 17.72
N GLY A 233 -13.95 -3.42 18.94
CA GLY A 233 -14.75 -3.00 20.09
C GLY A 233 -15.41 -1.62 19.93
N ILE A 234 -14.85 -0.74 19.09
CA ILE A 234 -15.45 0.58 18.76
C ILE A 234 -16.84 0.37 18.13
N PHE A 235 -17.01 -0.72 17.40
CA PHE A 235 -18.23 -1.04 16.66
C PHE A 235 -19.13 -2.05 17.37
N GLY A 236 -18.72 -2.54 18.54
CA GLY A 236 -19.39 -3.63 19.24
C GLY A 236 -19.30 -4.98 18.51
N TRP A 237 -18.30 -5.15 17.64
CA TRP A 237 -18.05 -6.40 16.91
C TRP A 237 -17.21 -7.37 17.73
N THR A 238 -17.40 -8.64 17.43
CA THR A 238 -16.65 -9.78 17.98
C THR A 238 -15.80 -10.44 16.91
N ASP A 239 -14.98 -11.42 17.29
CA ASP A 239 -14.16 -12.16 16.34
C ASP A 239 -15.00 -12.93 15.30
N ASP A 240 -16.18 -13.41 15.69
CA ASP A 240 -17.13 -14.11 14.79
C ASP A 240 -17.72 -13.17 13.72
N ASP A 241 -17.68 -11.86 13.96
CA ASP A 241 -18.14 -10.87 13.01
C ASP A 241 -17.13 -10.60 11.88
N LEU A 242 -15.88 -11.04 12.03
CA LEU A 242 -14.80 -10.81 11.06
C LEU A 242 -14.51 -12.08 10.24
N PRO A 243 -13.73 -11.98 9.15
CA PRO A 243 -13.15 -13.16 8.52
C PRO A 243 -12.35 -13.98 9.53
N ALA A 244 -12.40 -15.31 9.41
CA ALA A 244 -11.53 -16.18 10.20
C ALA A 244 -10.07 -15.88 9.85
N ASP A 245 -9.15 -16.10 10.80
CA ASP A 245 -7.72 -15.74 10.64
C ASP A 245 -7.09 -16.32 9.37
N ARG A 246 -7.42 -17.57 9.04
CA ARG A 246 -6.93 -18.25 7.82
C ARG A 246 -7.43 -17.62 6.51
N ASP A 247 -8.57 -16.93 6.57
CA ASP A 247 -9.24 -16.34 5.41
C ASP A 247 -8.92 -14.83 5.31
N MET A 248 -8.40 -14.21 6.36
CA MET A 248 -8.17 -12.77 6.46
C MET A 248 -7.33 -12.21 5.30
N ALA A 249 -6.23 -12.88 4.97
CA ALA A 249 -5.35 -12.46 3.88
C ALA A 249 -6.07 -12.45 2.52
N ARG A 250 -7.03 -13.38 2.29
CA ARG A 250 -7.83 -13.42 1.07
C ARG A 250 -8.68 -12.15 0.90
N TYR A 251 -9.33 -11.70 1.97
CA TYR A 251 -10.11 -10.47 1.96
C TYR A 251 -9.22 -9.23 1.76
N LEU A 252 -8.09 -9.16 2.46
CA LEU A 252 -7.13 -8.06 2.34
C LEU A 252 -6.56 -7.94 0.93
N MET A 253 -6.16 -9.06 0.32
CA MET A 253 -5.62 -9.07 -1.05
C MET A 253 -6.70 -8.76 -2.09
N SER A 254 -7.91 -9.29 -1.92
CA SER A 254 -9.02 -8.98 -2.83
C SER A 254 -9.34 -7.48 -2.84
N TRP A 255 -9.46 -6.88 -1.65
CA TRP A 255 -9.67 -5.44 -1.53
C TRP A 255 -8.53 -4.64 -2.15
N PHE A 256 -7.28 -4.94 -1.75
CA PHE A 256 -6.15 -4.11 -2.13
C PHE A 256 -5.82 -4.22 -3.62
N ARG A 257 -5.98 -5.40 -4.23
CA ARG A 257 -5.90 -5.49 -5.70
C ARG A 257 -7.04 -4.73 -6.37
N GLY A 258 -8.25 -4.82 -5.83
CA GLY A 258 -9.37 -4.00 -6.29
C GLY A 258 -9.05 -2.50 -6.25
N HIS A 259 -8.44 -2.01 -5.17
CA HIS A 259 -8.00 -0.62 -5.03
C HIS A 259 -6.98 -0.24 -6.10
N ASP A 260 -5.95 -1.07 -6.30
CA ASP A 260 -4.90 -0.84 -7.30
C ASP A 260 -5.48 -0.78 -8.73
N LEU A 261 -6.41 -1.68 -9.06
CA LEU A 261 -7.17 -1.63 -10.31
C LEU A 261 -8.10 -0.41 -10.38
N GLY A 262 -8.65 0.03 -9.25
CA GLY A 262 -9.51 1.20 -9.12
C GLY A 262 -8.87 2.47 -9.68
N HIS A 263 -7.56 2.65 -9.52
CA HIS A 263 -6.81 3.76 -10.14
C HIS A 263 -6.83 3.76 -11.67
N SER A 264 -7.05 2.59 -12.29
CA SER A 264 -7.09 2.45 -13.75
C SER A 264 -8.46 2.74 -14.35
N ILE A 265 -9.51 2.88 -13.53
CA ILE A 265 -10.87 3.11 -14.00
C ILE A 265 -11.13 4.62 -14.10
N VAL A 266 -11.48 5.10 -15.29
CA VAL A 266 -11.66 6.51 -15.59
C VAL A 266 -12.94 6.78 -16.40
N LEU A 267 -13.42 8.03 -16.37
CA LEU A 267 -14.34 8.51 -17.40
C LEU A 267 -13.55 8.98 -18.63
N PRO A 268 -14.15 9.00 -19.84
CA PRO A 268 -13.54 9.55 -21.04
C PRO A 268 -12.92 10.94 -20.85
N GLU A 269 -13.57 11.78 -20.04
CA GLU A 269 -13.22 13.16 -19.76
C GLU A 269 -12.29 13.36 -18.56
N THR A 270 -11.95 12.31 -17.80
CA THR A 270 -11.17 12.46 -16.56
C THR A 270 -9.80 13.10 -16.81
N ASP A 271 -9.56 14.26 -16.18
CA ASP A 271 -8.26 14.95 -16.17
C ASP A 271 -7.78 15.28 -14.74
N TYR A 272 -7.09 14.32 -14.12
CA TYR A 272 -6.48 14.51 -12.81
C TYR A 272 -5.36 15.57 -12.80
N ARG A 273 -4.75 15.91 -13.95
CA ARG A 273 -3.73 16.96 -14.01
C ARG A 273 -4.35 18.32 -13.76
N ARG A 274 -5.53 18.56 -14.33
CA ARG A 274 -6.29 19.79 -14.10
C ARG A 274 -6.71 19.92 -12.62
N LEU A 275 -7.23 18.85 -12.02
CA LEU A 275 -7.57 18.85 -10.59
C LEU A 275 -6.34 19.09 -9.71
N SER A 276 -5.22 18.47 -10.05
CA SER A 276 -3.95 18.64 -9.33
C SER A 276 -3.38 20.07 -9.46
N GLY A 277 -3.60 20.73 -10.61
CA GLY A 277 -3.27 22.14 -10.80
C GLY A 277 -4.12 23.09 -9.96
N HIS A 278 -5.37 22.72 -9.68
CA HIS A 278 -6.29 23.49 -8.81
C HIS A 278 -6.00 23.28 -7.32
N ASP A 279 -5.95 22.02 -6.88
CA ASP A 279 -5.60 21.63 -5.52
C ASP A 279 -4.89 20.27 -5.54
N ARG A 280 -3.55 20.30 -5.50
CA ARG A 280 -2.72 19.09 -5.58
C ARG A 280 -3.02 18.10 -4.45
N TRP A 281 -3.22 18.58 -3.23
CA TRP A 281 -3.49 17.70 -2.08
C TRP A 281 -4.88 17.08 -2.18
N GLY A 282 -5.89 17.93 -2.44
CA GLY A 282 -7.26 17.48 -2.65
C GLY A 282 -7.39 16.48 -3.80
N SER A 283 -6.64 16.68 -4.89
CA SER A 283 -6.63 15.77 -6.03
C SER A 283 -6.05 14.39 -5.69
N MET A 284 -4.98 14.33 -4.90
CA MET A 284 -4.42 13.05 -4.44
C MET A 284 -5.42 12.33 -3.52
N VAL A 285 -5.96 13.02 -2.52
CA VAL A 285 -6.97 12.46 -1.60
C VAL A 285 -8.19 11.92 -2.36
N ALA A 286 -8.68 12.68 -3.35
CA ALA A 286 -9.84 12.28 -4.14
C ALA A 286 -9.56 11.06 -5.04
N GLN A 287 -8.36 10.96 -5.61
CA GLN A 287 -7.94 9.79 -6.39
C GLN A 287 -7.85 8.52 -5.54
N GLU A 288 -7.26 8.61 -4.33
CA GLU A 288 -7.25 7.47 -3.40
C GLU A 288 -8.67 7.08 -2.97
N ALA A 289 -9.56 8.06 -2.72
CA ALA A 289 -10.96 7.77 -2.38
C ALA A 289 -11.74 7.10 -3.52
N VAL A 290 -11.47 7.47 -4.78
CA VAL A 290 -12.02 6.78 -5.95
C VAL A 290 -11.52 5.34 -5.99
N ALA A 291 -10.20 5.13 -5.85
CA ALA A 291 -9.59 3.81 -5.89
C ALA A 291 -10.13 2.89 -4.78
N ASP A 292 -10.22 3.38 -3.54
CA ASP A 292 -10.79 2.65 -2.41
C ASP A 292 -12.24 2.22 -2.66
N VAL A 293 -13.09 3.16 -3.09
CA VAL A 293 -14.52 2.90 -3.32
C VAL A 293 -14.73 1.93 -4.48
N PHE A 294 -13.99 2.10 -5.59
CA PHE A 294 -14.05 1.16 -6.69
C PHE A 294 -13.50 -0.20 -6.29
N GLY A 295 -12.37 -0.24 -5.58
CA GLY A 295 -11.78 -1.48 -5.12
C GLY A 295 -12.71 -2.29 -4.23
N PHE A 296 -13.40 -1.63 -3.29
CA PHE A 296 -14.44 -2.26 -2.49
C PHE A 296 -15.59 -2.83 -3.35
N LEU A 297 -16.09 -2.06 -4.32
CA LEU A 297 -17.18 -2.49 -5.20
C LEU A 297 -16.76 -3.60 -6.17
N LEU A 298 -15.50 -3.62 -6.61
CA LEU A 298 -14.93 -4.69 -7.44
C LEU A 298 -14.78 -5.99 -6.63
N ALA A 299 -14.29 -5.91 -5.40
CA ALA A 299 -14.17 -7.08 -4.51
C ALA A 299 -15.55 -7.69 -4.18
N LEU A 300 -16.59 -6.86 -4.08
CA LEU A 300 -17.98 -7.31 -3.91
C LEU A 300 -18.73 -7.59 -5.22
N SER A 301 -18.05 -7.59 -6.37
CA SER A 301 -18.71 -8.02 -7.60
C SER A 301 -19.07 -9.52 -7.47
N PRO A 302 -20.26 -9.96 -7.94
CA PRO A 302 -20.70 -11.34 -7.69
C PRO A 302 -19.69 -12.39 -8.12
N ASP A 303 -19.08 -12.23 -9.31
CA ASP A 303 -18.12 -13.21 -9.82
C ASP A 303 -16.84 -13.28 -8.96
N VAL A 304 -16.36 -12.15 -8.44
CA VAL A 304 -15.18 -12.10 -7.55
C VAL A 304 -15.53 -12.64 -6.17
N ALA A 305 -16.62 -12.14 -5.58
CA ALA A 305 -17.05 -12.52 -4.23
C ALA A 305 -17.39 -14.00 -4.13
N ASP A 306 -18.09 -14.57 -5.12
CA ASP A 306 -18.42 -16.00 -5.14
C ASP A 306 -17.15 -16.85 -5.34
N SER A 307 -16.26 -16.46 -6.25
CA SER A 307 -15.03 -17.23 -6.54
C SER A 307 -14.03 -17.22 -5.38
N LEU A 308 -14.02 -16.14 -4.60
CA LEU A 308 -13.14 -15.98 -3.43
C LEU A 308 -13.88 -16.24 -2.11
N GLU A 309 -15.13 -16.69 -2.14
CA GLU A 309 -15.94 -16.95 -0.94
C GLU A 309 -15.90 -15.76 0.05
N LEU A 310 -16.12 -14.55 -0.48
CA LEU A 310 -16.14 -13.31 0.31
C LEU A 310 -17.55 -13.05 0.80
N GLU A 311 -17.74 -13.11 2.12
CA GLU A 311 -18.98 -12.74 2.77
C GLU A 311 -19.10 -11.21 2.82
N PRO A 312 -20.17 -10.61 2.25
CA PRO A 312 -20.28 -9.16 2.14
C PRO A 312 -20.18 -8.41 3.47
N ASP A 313 -20.84 -8.90 4.53
CA ASP A 313 -20.81 -8.26 5.84
C ASP A 313 -19.40 -8.26 6.46
N LYS A 314 -18.65 -9.36 6.29
CA LYS A 314 -17.27 -9.47 6.76
C LYS A 314 -16.33 -8.57 5.97
N MET A 315 -16.55 -8.46 4.66
CA MET A 315 -15.81 -7.52 3.80
C MET A 315 -16.08 -6.07 4.20
N VAL A 316 -17.33 -5.69 4.49
CA VAL A 316 -17.68 -4.36 5.02
C VAL A 316 -16.93 -4.08 6.32
N ARG A 317 -16.96 -5.02 7.27
CA ARG A 317 -16.32 -4.84 8.58
C ARG A 317 -14.80 -4.72 8.46
N LEU A 318 -14.17 -5.57 7.66
CA LEU A 318 -12.75 -5.49 7.36
C LEU A 318 -12.38 -4.14 6.74
N TYR A 319 -13.14 -3.72 5.72
CA TYR A 319 -12.93 -2.44 5.05
C TYR A 319 -13.06 -1.25 6.00
N VAL A 320 -14.08 -1.25 6.87
CA VAL A 320 -14.25 -0.20 7.88
C VAL A 320 -13.07 -0.18 8.86
N LEU A 321 -12.62 -1.32 9.36
CA LEU A 321 -11.45 -1.36 10.26
C LEU A 321 -10.20 -0.78 9.59
N GLU A 322 -10.01 -1.05 8.30
CA GLU A 322 -8.93 -0.47 7.50
C GLU A 322 -9.07 1.04 7.33
N LEU A 323 -10.26 1.56 6.98
CA LEU A 323 -10.52 3.00 6.90
C LEU A 323 -10.16 3.70 8.22
N PHE A 324 -10.55 3.12 9.36
CA PHE A 324 -10.20 3.69 10.66
C PHE A 324 -8.70 3.55 11.00
N ARG A 325 -8.02 2.47 10.58
CA ARG A 325 -6.56 2.39 10.68
C ARG A 325 -5.88 3.51 9.89
N TYR A 326 -6.27 3.74 8.63
CA TYR A 326 -5.73 4.81 7.80
C TYR A 326 -6.02 6.20 8.39
N LEU A 327 -7.27 6.46 8.76
CA LEU A 327 -7.70 7.73 9.35
C LEU A 327 -6.82 8.10 10.55
N ARG A 328 -6.58 7.13 11.43
CA ARG A 328 -5.85 7.34 12.69
C ARG A 328 -4.33 7.49 12.50
N ARG A 329 -3.80 7.44 11.27
CA ARG A 329 -2.41 7.86 10.92
C ARG A 329 -2.26 9.38 10.77
N GLY A 330 -3.36 10.12 10.75
CA GLY A 330 -3.40 11.57 10.58
C GLY A 330 -3.94 11.93 9.20
N PRO A 331 -5.21 12.34 9.08
CA PRO A 331 -5.87 12.47 7.78
C PRO A 331 -5.30 13.60 6.90
N ALA A 332 -4.70 14.62 7.50
CA ALA A 332 -4.04 15.71 6.78
C ALA A 332 -2.59 15.40 6.33
N GLN A 333 -2.13 14.16 6.50
CA GLN A 333 -0.69 13.82 6.47
C GLN A 333 -0.35 12.76 5.41
N PHE A 334 -1.32 11.91 5.07
CA PHE A 334 -1.26 11.00 3.93
C PHE A 334 -2.52 11.12 3.08
N PRO A 335 -2.40 11.06 1.74
CA PRO A 335 -3.56 10.99 0.86
C PRO A 335 -4.53 9.87 1.25
N ASP A 336 -4.04 8.68 1.59
CA ASP A 336 -4.88 7.53 2.01
C ASP A 336 -5.66 7.82 3.29
N ALA A 337 -5.02 8.50 4.26
CA ALA A 337 -5.68 8.88 5.50
C ALA A 337 -6.73 9.99 5.27
N GLY A 338 -6.46 10.92 4.34
CA GLY A 338 -7.42 11.93 3.91
C GLY A 338 -8.58 11.33 3.13
N ALA A 339 -8.33 10.30 2.33
CA ALA A 339 -9.33 9.55 1.60
C ALA A 339 -10.23 8.77 2.55
N ALA A 340 -9.66 8.13 3.57
CA ALA A 340 -10.42 7.49 4.62
C ALA A 340 -11.35 8.48 5.33
N TYR A 341 -10.87 9.68 5.67
CA TYR A 341 -11.73 10.74 6.22
C TYR A 341 -12.88 11.12 5.27
N ALA A 342 -12.58 11.37 3.99
CA ALA A 342 -13.60 11.74 3.01
C ALA A 342 -14.69 10.66 2.90
N GLN A 343 -14.29 9.39 2.79
CA GLN A 343 -15.21 8.27 2.67
C GLN A 343 -16.05 8.07 3.94
N LEU A 344 -15.45 8.12 5.13
CA LEU A 344 -16.17 8.00 6.40
C LEU A 344 -17.19 9.12 6.58
N LYS A 345 -16.86 10.35 6.16
CA LYS A 345 -17.80 11.48 6.20
C LYS A 345 -18.95 11.30 5.20
N MET A 346 -18.68 10.79 4.00
CA MET A 346 -19.74 10.46 3.04
C MET A 346 -20.63 9.31 3.52
N LEU A 347 -20.10 8.36 4.29
CA LEU A 347 -20.86 7.29 4.92
C LEU A 347 -21.73 7.80 6.09
N GLU A 348 -21.25 8.80 6.82
CA GLU A 348 -22.05 9.53 7.83
C GLU A 348 -23.20 10.29 7.17
N ASP A 349 -22.93 11.06 6.11
CA ASP A 349 -23.97 11.77 5.32
C ASP A 349 -24.96 10.80 4.66
N ALA A 350 -24.55 9.55 4.41
CA ALA A 350 -25.40 8.49 3.90
C ALA A 350 -26.18 7.72 4.98
N GLU A 351 -26.07 8.14 6.25
CA GLU A 351 -26.71 7.55 7.45
C GLU A 351 -26.33 6.09 7.72
N VAL A 352 -25.23 5.61 7.12
CA VAL A 352 -24.69 4.25 7.33
C VAL A 352 -23.71 4.21 8.49
N LEU A 353 -23.00 5.31 8.74
CA LEU A 353 -22.13 5.49 9.90
C LEU A 353 -22.80 6.44 10.88
N THR A 354 -22.80 6.09 12.17
CA THR A 354 -23.29 6.99 13.23
C THR A 354 -22.36 6.94 14.44
N VAL A 355 -21.84 8.10 14.84
CA VAL A 355 -21.11 8.23 16.12
C VAL A 355 -22.15 8.27 17.25
N ILE A 356 -22.20 7.19 18.04
CA ILE A 356 -23.13 7.07 19.18
C ILE A 356 -22.60 7.88 20.37
N ALA A 357 -21.29 7.76 20.62
CA ALA A 357 -20.53 8.45 21.65
C ALA A 357 -19.04 8.40 21.29
N PRO A 358 -18.14 9.18 21.95
CA PRO A 358 -16.71 9.03 21.76
C PRO A 358 -16.27 7.57 21.98
N GLY A 359 -15.57 7.00 20.99
CA GLY A 359 -15.14 5.59 21.05
C GLY A 359 -16.23 4.55 20.75
N ARG A 360 -17.45 4.95 20.35
CA ARG A 360 -18.54 4.04 19.99
C ARG A 360 -19.23 4.48 18.71
N ILE A 361 -19.08 3.69 17.65
CA ILE A 361 -19.58 3.99 16.31
C ILE A 361 -20.45 2.82 15.85
N ARG A 362 -21.61 3.11 15.26
CA ARG A 362 -22.48 2.11 14.64
C ARG A 362 -22.30 2.15 13.13
N ILE A 363 -22.22 0.98 12.51
CA ILE A 363 -22.22 0.79 11.07
C ILE A 363 -23.42 -0.06 10.68
N ASP A 364 -24.20 0.38 9.69
CA ASP A 364 -25.23 -0.44 9.05
C ASP A 364 -24.61 -1.26 7.91
N CYS A 365 -24.16 -2.47 8.22
CA CYS A 365 -23.52 -3.35 7.24
C CYS A 365 -24.43 -3.67 6.03
N ALA A 366 -25.74 -3.80 6.24
CA ALA A 366 -26.68 -4.14 5.19
C ALA A 366 -26.87 -2.98 4.19
N ALA A 367 -26.91 -1.74 4.67
CA ALA A 367 -27.02 -0.55 3.82
C ALA A 367 -25.68 -0.11 3.18
N PHE A 368 -24.56 -0.61 3.70
CA PHE A 368 -23.21 -0.16 3.32
C PHE A 368 -22.89 -0.31 1.82
N PRO A 369 -23.12 -1.47 1.16
CA PRO A 369 -22.79 -1.61 -0.27
C PRO A 369 -23.56 -0.62 -1.15
N ALA A 370 -24.85 -0.41 -0.84
CA ALA A 370 -25.67 0.56 -1.56
C ALA A 370 -25.19 2.01 -1.34
N ALA A 371 -24.72 2.34 -0.13
CA ALA A 371 -24.11 3.63 0.14
C ALA A 371 -22.80 3.81 -0.64
N MET A 372 -21.95 2.78 -0.72
CA MET A 372 -20.72 2.83 -1.52
C MET A 372 -21.00 3.06 -3.01
N THR A 373 -22.07 2.48 -3.58
CA THR A 373 -22.51 2.81 -4.95
C THR A 373 -22.96 4.26 -5.08
N ARG A 374 -23.63 4.85 -4.07
CA ARG A 374 -24.00 6.28 -4.09
C ARG A 374 -22.75 7.17 -4.02
N ILE A 375 -21.81 6.82 -3.14
CA ILE A 375 -20.51 7.50 -2.99
C ILE A 375 -19.75 7.48 -4.31
N ALA A 376 -19.69 6.33 -4.98
CA ALA A 376 -19.08 6.19 -6.31
C ALA A 376 -19.69 7.18 -7.32
N ARG A 377 -21.02 7.32 -7.38
CA ARG A 377 -21.67 8.32 -8.26
C ARG A 377 -21.29 9.75 -7.91
N THR A 378 -21.21 10.08 -6.62
CA THR A 378 -20.76 11.41 -6.18
C THR A 378 -19.31 11.66 -6.61
N LEU A 379 -18.43 10.67 -6.47
CA LEU A 379 -17.03 10.78 -6.89
C LEU A 379 -16.90 10.88 -8.42
N LEU A 380 -17.70 10.15 -9.20
CA LEU A 380 -17.74 10.33 -10.66
C LEU A 380 -18.00 11.80 -11.03
N ASN A 381 -19.04 12.39 -10.45
CA ASN A 381 -19.48 13.76 -10.75
C ASN A 381 -18.55 14.85 -10.19
N ALA A 382 -17.89 14.59 -9.06
CA ALA A 382 -17.05 15.59 -8.40
C ALA A 382 -15.58 15.51 -8.80
N VAL A 383 -15.09 14.30 -9.12
CA VAL A 383 -13.66 14.01 -9.24
C VAL A 383 -13.29 13.58 -10.65
N MET A 384 -14.21 12.99 -11.41
CA MET A 384 -13.87 12.36 -12.69
C MET A 384 -14.45 13.07 -13.91
N SER A 385 -15.46 13.94 -13.75
CA SER A 385 -16.20 14.59 -14.86
C SER A 385 -15.60 15.93 -15.35
N ASP A 386 -14.30 16.16 -15.13
CA ASP A 386 -13.57 17.41 -15.50
C ASP A 386 -14.28 18.73 -15.14
N ASN A 387 -14.93 18.76 -13.96
CA ASN A 387 -15.64 19.94 -13.47
C ASN A 387 -15.02 20.46 -12.17
N LEU A 388 -14.28 21.57 -12.28
CA LEU A 388 -13.60 22.18 -11.14
C LEU A 388 -14.56 22.74 -10.08
N GLU A 389 -15.79 23.13 -10.46
CA GLU A 389 -16.77 23.65 -9.51
C GLU A 389 -17.31 22.53 -8.60
N THR A 390 -17.65 21.38 -9.19
CA THR A 390 -18.10 20.22 -8.40
C THR A 390 -16.96 19.66 -7.57
N PHE A 391 -15.74 19.65 -8.10
CA PHE A 391 -14.54 19.28 -7.35
C PHE A 391 -14.29 20.21 -6.15
N GLU A 392 -14.34 21.52 -6.34
CA GLU A 392 -14.16 22.48 -5.24
C GLU A 392 -15.23 22.28 -4.16
N ARG A 393 -16.49 22.09 -4.54
CA ARG A 393 -17.58 21.80 -3.59
C ARG A 393 -17.34 20.51 -2.80
N PHE A 394 -16.83 19.48 -3.48
CA PHE A 394 -16.43 18.24 -2.84
C PHE A 394 -15.30 18.49 -1.82
N LEU A 395 -14.25 19.23 -2.18
CA LEU A 395 -13.16 19.55 -1.26
C LEU A 395 -13.60 20.39 -0.06
N GLN A 396 -14.51 21.35 -0.25
CA GLN A 396 -15.05 22.14 0.87
C GLN A 396 -15.84 21.27 1.85
N THR A 397 -16.48 20.20 1.37
CA THR A 397 -17.32 19.32 2.19
C THR A 397 -16.50 18.21 2.84
N TYR A 398 -15.67 17.52 2.06
CA TYR A 398 -15.00 16.27 2.42
C TYR A 398 -13.47 16.37 2.45
N GLY A 399 -12.88 17.47 1.99
CA GLY A 399 -11.44 17.68 2.04
C GLY A 399 -10.97 17.96 3.47
N VAL A 400 -10.23 17.03 4.07
CA VAL A 400 -9.70 17.19 5.44
C VAL A 400 -8.86 18.47 5.61
N HIS A 401 -8.09 18.86 4.59
CA HIS A 401 -7.26 20.07 4.63
C HIS A 401 -8.07 21.37 4.57
N ARG A 402 -9.38 21.28 4.27
CA ARG A 402 -10.33 22.39 4.27
C ARG A 402 -11.24 22.38 5.51
N ALA A 403 -11.24 21.29 6.27
CA ALA A 403 -12.07 21.11 7.44
C ALA A 403 -11.72 22.16 8.53
N ARG A 404 -12.73 22.90 9.02
CA ARG A 404 -12.57 23.89 10.10
C ARG A 404 -13.42 23.48 11.30
N ALA A 405 -12.79 23.35 12.47
CA ALA A 405 -13.45 23.08 13.75
C ALA A 405 -14.34 21.82 13.80
N THR A 406 -14.12 20.85 12.90
CA THR A 406 -14.79 19.55 12.90
C THR A 406 -13.89 18.49 13.50
N ASP A 407 -14.49 17.54 14.21
CA ASP A 407 -13.78 16.34 14.65
C ASP A 407 -13.46 15.45 13.45
N VAL A 408 -12.21 15.50 12.99
CA VAL A 408 -11.75 14.71 11.84
C VAL A 408 -11.46 13.26 12.19
N LEU A 409 -11.63 12.85 13.45
CA LEU A 409 -11.37 11.50 13.93
C LEU A 409 -12.62 10.78 14.45
N PHE A 410 -13.81 11.37 14.30
CA PHE A 410 -15.08 10.75 14.73
C PHE A 410 -15.08 10.33 16.21
N GLY A 411 -14.52 11.17 17.09
CA GLY A 411 -14.44 10.96 18.53
C GLY A 411 -13.29 10.05 18.96
N LEU A 412 -12.35 9.74 18.07
CA LEU A 412 -11.23 8.83 18.33
C LEU A 412 -9.90 9.56 18.49
N SER A 413 -8.92 8.88 19.10
CA SER A 413 -7.53 9.32 19.15
C SER A 413 -6.75 8.88 17.92
N LEU A 414 -5.63 9.54 17.61
CA LEU A 414 -4.66 8.96 16.66
C LEU A 414 -4.18 7.59 17.17
N CYS A 415 -3.82 6.71 16.24
CA CYS A 415 -3.24 5.42 16.57
C CYS A 415 -1.78 5.63 16.94
N GLU A 416 -1.37 5.09 18.09
CA GLU A 416 0.01 5.09 18.56
C GLU A 416 0.69 3.72 18.37
N THR A 417 -0.04 2.73 17.86
CA THR A 417 0.49 1.40 17.59
C THR A 417 1.21 1.38 16.24
N SER A 418 2.37 0.75 16.18
CA SER A 418 3.12 0.47 14.95
C SER A 418 3.72 -0.92 14.99
N LEU A 419 4.14 -1.43 13.84
CA LEU A 419 4.83 -2.72 13.74
C LEU A 419 6.34 -2.53 13.81
N PHE A 420 7.01 -3.45 14.49
CA PHE A 420 8.46 -3.62 14.48
C PHE A 420 8.78 -5.00 13.90
N TYR A 421 9.81 -5.09 13.05
CA TYR A 421 10.23 -6.38 12.50
C TYR A 421 11.32 -6.99 13.35
N GLU A 422 11.08 -8.19 13.86
CA GLU A 422 12.10 -9.07 14.41
C GLU A 422 12.56 -9.99 13.29
N GLN A 423 13.80 -9.82 12.81
CA GLN A 423 14.27 -10.44 11.58
C GLN A 423 15.18 -11.62 11.90
N SER A 424 14.64 -12.83 11.84
CA SER A 424 15.37 -14.09 12.11
C SER A 424 16.68 -14.17 11.32
N LEU A 425 16.67 -13.67 10.08
CA LEU A 425 17.84 -13.61 9.20
C LEU A 425 19.02 -12.83 9.79
N LEU A 426 18.78 -11.89 10.72
CA LEU A 426 19.81 -11.05 11.33
C LEU A 426 20.42 -11.64 12.61
N GLU A 427 19.79 -12.68 13.18
CA GLU A 427 20.14 -13.28 14.48
C GLU A 427 21.11 -14.46 14.37
N SER A 428 21.31 -15.02 13.18
CA SER A 428 22.25 -16.12 12.97
C SER A 428 23.70 -15.61 12.95
N GLU A 429 24.42 -15.78 14.06
CA GLU A 429 25.90 -15.73 14.17
C GLU A 429 26.50 -17.12 14.42
#